data_AF-A0A7R9J4X7-F1
#
_entry.id   AF-A0A7R9J4X7-F1
#
_cell.length_a   1.000
_cell.length_b   1.000
_cell.length_c   1.000
_cell.angle_alpha   90.00
_cell.angle_beta   90.00
_cell.angle_gamma   90.00
#
_symmetry.space_group_name_H-M   'P 1'
#
loop_
_entity.id
_entity.type
_entity.pdbx_description
1 polymer ?
#
loop_
_entity_poly.entity_id
_entity_poly.type
_entity_poly.pdbx_seq_one_letter_code
_entity_poly.pdbx_strand_id
1 'polypeptide(L)'
;LIILFSRLKVDIADIDSVQALLKESHKSLIEEDSKNSVEDIDKSLLDEGDKNLQEDTDKLEEDMEDRNLLNEEEIRENNELCAEVAMLRKEIHKLETAEMEMDTETDETETDGEATLGVEEEEDENKSAIENISEDIPLEMLYGNALEGMSWGEQVDTLEQLKELVARHPGRAQELHQKLSSPSRRRTLLETVRRLNVKQAKAQEKRNRLLQETTSRLRELLNKEQEERLQGIHEERQRKQEEKAAKEAAAEERRRVLEAERQERLEKLQEERRKKEERVGRKQQEREMERQTLAREKAKDRETRLSALNAAKMATLEELQKKIQQKQEDYARRHEENIEHIRHRALESSIFHCTNDDEAPRLVPYEIKKLCELCNVLIGSEVYLLSHLRGLKHQEAVARLNEGVPPSKEDLITYNIQYIVDAPADKIDPKIALDKERQKALKKRCKKIRLRMAAKGQDYESKLESPKKIDSPNKGRLQKCLKDVEKLHSSQGKGQWPNNAITSLERALGEINRILNKQNILDQVAFQALNGFTTLSNILSLDLDVPTNVTSYIPPNTITLWHPLPWIEQHRLKRDSGQCLACHRSPAHNKQGLSLIKIVSGSAIWDIL
;
A
#
# COMPACT_ATOMS: atom_id res chain seq x y z
N LEU A 1 -35.38 86.41 3.92
CA LEU A 1 -34.64 85.70 5.01
C LEU A 1 -33.53 86.55 5.61
N ILE A 2 -32.70 87.26 4.84
CA ILE A 2 -31.65 88.14 5.40
C ILE A 2 -32.22 89.42 6.06
N ILE A 3 -33.38 89.92 5.61
CA ILE A 3 -34.06 91.08 6.24
C ILE A 3 -34.85 90.70 7.51
N LEU A 4 -35.13 89.40 7.73
CA LEU A 4 -35.82 88.92 8.94
C LEU A 4 -34.85 88.66 10.11
N PHE A 5 -33.54 88.62 9.85
CA PHE A 5 -32.53 88.39 10.89
C PHE A 5 -32.07 89.67 11.60
N SER A 6 -32.49 90.85 11.15
CA SER A 6 -32.05 92.13 11.74
C SER A 6 -32.85 92.56 13.00
N ARG A 7 -33.78 91.73 13.51
CA ARG A 7 -34.70 92.11 14.59
C ARG A 7 -34.62 91.29 15.89
N LEU A 8 -33.71 90.34 16.00
CA LEU A 8 -33.47 89.60 17.24
C LEU A 8 -32.01 89.76 17.64
N LYS A 9 -31.74 90.69 18.57
CA LYS A 9 -30.50 90.70 19.35
C LYS A 9 -30.53 89.48 20.25
N VAL A 10 -29.95 88.37 19.79
CA VAL A 10 -29.55 87.26 20.66
C VAL A 10 -28.07 87.12 20.48
N ASP A 11 -27.34 87.28 21.58
CA ASP A 11 -25.88 87.29 21.60
C ASP A 11 -25.34 85.92 21.16
N ILE A 12 -24.45 85.95 20.18
CA ILE A 12 -23.85 84.79 19.49
C ILE A 12 -23.07 83.88 20.45
N ALA A 13 -22.79 84.33 21.69
CA ALA A 13 -22.09 83.56 22.71
C ALA A 13 -22.93 82.46 23.39
N ASP A 14 -24.27 82.54 23.37
CA ASP A 14 -25.12 81.57 24.10
C ASP A 14 -25.39 80.27 23.32
N ILE A 15 -25.34 80.30 21.99
CA ILE A 15 -25.63 79.11 21.16
C ILE A 15 -24.50 78.08 21.23
N ASP A 16 -23.25 78.55 21.22
CA ASP A 16 -22.08 77.67 21.30
C ASP A 16 -21.92 77.05 22.70
N SER A 17 -22.29 77.79 23.74
CA SER A 17 -22.33 77.30 25.13
C SER A 17 -23.39 76.20 25.32
N VAL A 18 -24.60 76.41 24.76
CA VAL A 18 -25.68 75.42 24.82
C VAL A 18 -25.36 74.17 24.00
N GLN A 19 -24.70 74.31 22.85
CA GLN A 19 -24.23 73.15 22.07
C GLN A 19 -23.09 72.37 22.74
N ALA A 20 -22.22 73.04 23.51
CA ALA A 20 -21.18 72.38 24.29
C ALA A 20 -21.78 71.58 25.45
N LEU A 21 -22.71 72.16 26.21
CA LEU A 21 -23.38 71.49 27.32
C LEU A 21 -24.23 70.30 26.87
N LEU A 22 -24.89 70.40 25.71
CA LEU A 22 -25.62 69.26 25.12
C LEU A 22 -24.68 68.13 24.69
N LYS A 23 -23.50 68.44 24.14
CA LYS A 23 -22.50 67.40 23.78
C LYS A 23 -21.88 66.73 24.99
N GLU A 24 -21.68 67.48 26.07
CA GLU A 24 -21.05 66.96 27.29
C GLU A 24 -22.02 66.08 28.09
N SER A 25 -23.30 66.47 28.16
CA SER A 25 -24.38 65.64 28.73
C SER A 25 -24.65 64.37 27.91
N HIS A 26 -24.61 64.45 26.58
CA HIS A 26 -24.81 63.27 25.73
C HIS A 26 -23.62 62.29 25.76
N LYS A 27 -22.43 62.79 26.13
CA LYS A 27 -21.22 61.98 26.29
C LYS A 27 -21.16 61.28 27.66
N SER A 28 -21.61 61.94 28.74
CA SER A 28 -21.67 61.31 30.06
C SER A 28 -22.73 60.21 30.15
N LEU A 29 -23.90 60.41 29.53
CA LEU A 29 -24.99 59.42 29.49
C LEU A 29 -24.65 58.16 28.67
N ILE A 30 -23.80 58.28 27.65
CA ILE A 30 -23.38 57.13 26.81
C ILE A 30 -22.19 56.38 27.45
N GLU A 31 -21.32 57.07 28.19
CA GLU A 31 -20.14 56.44 28.79
C GLU A 31 -20.39 55.78 30.15
N GLU A 32 -21.35 56.24 30.97
CA GLU A 32 -21.62 55.66 32.30
C GLU A 32 -22.52 54.41 32.26
N ASP A 33 -23.55 54.38 31.40
CA ASP A 33 -24.46 53.22 31.28
C ASP A 33 -23.86 52.05 30.49
N SER A 34 -22.93 52.34 29.57
CA SER A 34 -22.33 51.33 28.69
C SER A 34 -21.05 50.69 29.26
N LYS A 35 -20.38 51.31 30.24
CA LYS A 35 -19.18 50.73 30.89
C LYS A 35 -19.56 49.85 32.08
N ASN A 36 -20.45 50.31 32.96
CA ASN A 36 -20.81 49.54 34.17
C ASN A 36 -21.60 48.25 33.86
N SER A 37 -22.47 48.23 32.85
CA SER A 37 -23.24 47.01 32.51
C SER A 37 -22.42 45.97 31.75
N VAL A 38 -21.43 46.39 30.97
CA VAL A 38 -20.55 45.49 30.21
C VAL A 38 -19.45 44.96 31.11
N GLU A 39 -18.82 45.79 31.95
CA GLU A 39 -17.74 45.35 32.83
C GLU A 39 -18.20 44.38 33.94
N ASP A 40 -19.40 44.55 34.50
CA ASP A 40 -19.93 43.63 35.53
C ASP A 40 -20.39 42.27 34.95
N ILE A 41 -20.94 42.26 33.73
CA ILE A 41 -21.33 41.03 33.03
C ILE A 41 -20.09 40.26 32.56
N ASP A 42 -19.11 40.96 31.98
CA ASP A 42 -17.87 40.35 31.48
C ASP A 42 -17.04 39.77 32.65
N LYS A 43 -17.03 40.45 33.81
CA LYS A 43 -16.34 39.94 35.01
C LYS A 43 -17.02 38.72 35.62
N SER A 44 -18.36 38.66 35.66
CA SER A 44 -19.08 37.46 36.14
C SER A 44 -18.93 36.25 35.21
N LEU A 45 -18.95 36.46 33.89
CA LEU A 45 -18.77 35.41 32.89
C LEU A 45 -17.33 34.87 32.86
N LEU A 46 -16.34 35.73 33.08
CA LEU A 46 -14.94 35.33 33.21
C LEU A 46 -14.69 34.55 34.50
N ASP A 47 -15.29 34.96 35.63
CA ASP A 47 -15.06 34.33 36.94
C ASP A 47 -15.82 32.98 37.11
N GLU A 48 -16.95 32.78 36.42
CA GLU A 48 -17.64 31.47 36.31
C GLU A 48 -16.99 30.56 35.25
N GLY A 49 -16.44 31.15 34.18
CA GLY A 49 -15.67 30.46 33.16
C GLY A 49 -14.35 29.92 33.70
N ASP A 50 -13.60 30.73 34.45
CA ASP A 50 -12.32 30.35 35.06
C ASP A 50 -12.48 29.30 36.16
N LYS A 51 -13.57 29.32 36.94
CA LYS A 51 -13.87 28.28 37.94
C LYS A 51 -14.21 26.93 37.31
N ASN A 52 -15.01 26.92 36.24
CA ASN A 52 -15.29 25.69 35.48
C ASN A 52 -14.04 25.18 34.75
N LEU A 53 -13.23 26.07 34.17
CA LEU A 53 -11.96 25.71 33.55
C LEU A 53 -10.98 25.12 34.56
N GLN A 54 -10.91 25.68 35.77
CA GLN A 54 -10.06 25.16 36.84
C GLN A 54 -10.55 23.80 37.35
N GLU A 55 -11.86 23.62 37.57
CA GLU A 55 -12.42 22.31 37.95
C GLU A 55 -12.25 21.26 36.85
N ASP A 56 -12.36 21.65 35.57
CA ASP A 56 -12.12 20.77 34.43
C ASP A 56 -10.64 20.43 34.28
N THR A 57 -9.72 21.36 34.57
CA THR A 57 -8.27 21.09 34.56
C THR A 57 -7.83 20.21 35.72
N ASP A 58 -8.36 20.45 36.93
CA ASP A 58 -8.02 19.68 38.13
C ASP A 58 -8.53 18.23 37.99
N LYS A 59 -9.74 18.03 37.42
CA LYS A 59 -10.23 16.69 37.04
C LYS A 59 -9.38 16.01 35.98
N LEU A 60 -8.88 16.77 34.99
CA LEU A 60 -8.03 16.22 33.93
C LEU A 60 -6.67 15.79 34.45
N GLU A 61 -6.15 16.51 35.45
CA GLU A 61 -4.89 16.19 36.12
C GLU A 61 -5.05 14.96 37.01
N GLU A 62 -6.13 14.86 37.79
CA GLU A 62 -6.49 13.67 38.57
C GLU A 62 -6.70 12.43 37.67
N ASP A 63 -7.45 12.57 36.57
CA ASP A 63 -7.63 11.52 35.55
C ASP A 63 -6.32 11.12 34.84
N MET A 64 -5.35 12.03 34.75
CA MET A 64 -4.03 11.75 34.19
C MET A 64 -3.12 11.04 35.20
N GLU A 65 -3.18 11.42 36.47
CA GLU A 65 -2.44 10.78 37.56
C GLU A 65 -2.95 9.36 37.81
N ASP A 66 -4.26 9.13 37.87
CA ASP A 66 -4.86 7.81 37.98
C ASP A 66 -4.48 6.92 36.79
N ARG A 67 -4.48 7.49 35.58
CA ARG A 67 -4.05 6.77 34.38
C ARG A 67 -2.55 6.46 34.38
N ASN A 68 -1.72 7.32 34.95
CA ASN A 68 -0.29 7.10 35.12
C ASN A 68 -0.01 6.02 36.18
N LEU A 69 -0.71 6.05 37.31
CA LEU A 69 -0.62 5.04 38.37
C LEU A 69 -1.05 3.65 37.87
N LEU A 70 -2.16 3.58 37.12
CA LEU A 70 -2.60 2.35 36.47
C LEU A 70 -1.58 1.86 35.43
N ASN A 71 -0.96 2.77 34.67
CA ASN A 71 0.07 2.42 33.69
C ASN A 71 1.38 1.97 34.37
N GLU A 72 1.75 2.52 35.52
CA GLU A 72 2.91 2.08 36.32
C GLU A 72 2.69 0.73 37.00
N GLU A 73 1.48 0.48 37.52
CA GLU A 73 1.08 -0.82 38.03
C GLU A 73 1.03 -1.88 36.91
N GLU A 74 0.54 -1.52 35.73
CA GLU A 74 0.60 -2.37 34.54
C GLU A 74 2.03 -2.68 34.08
N ILE A 75 2.94 -1.70 34.13
CA ILE A 75 4.36 -1.92 33.80
C ILE A 75 4.99 -2.86 34.83
N ARG A 76 4.66 -2.73 36.11
CA ARG A 76 5.11 -3.66 37.17
C ARG A 76 4.63 -5.08 36.91
N GLU A 77 3.33 -5.30 36.68
CA GLU A 77 2.78 -6.63 36.36
C GLU A 77 3.43 -7.23 35.10
N ASN A 78 3.61 -6.42 34.05
CA ASN A 78 4.19 -6.89 32.80
C ASN A 78 5.68 -7.25 32.94
N ASN A 79 6.43 -6.48 33.73
CA ASN A 79 7.83 -6.77 34.05
C ASN A 79 7.96 -8.04 34.89
N GLU A 80 7.05 -8.25 35.83
CA GLU A 80 7.01 -9.44 36.69
C GLU A 80 6.70 -10.70 35.87
N LEU A 81 5.74 -10.62 34.95
CA LEU A 81 5.44 -11.69 33.98
C LEU A 81 6.63 -11.98 33.05
N CYS A 82 7.30 -10.94 32.56
CA CYS A 82 8.49 -11.10 31.72
C CYS A 82 9.64 -11.76 32.49
N ALA A 83 9.82 -11.41 33.78
CA ALA A 83 10.82 -12.02 34.64
C ALA A 83 10.51 -13.51 34.91
N GLU A 84 9.26 -13.87 35.13
CA GLU A 84 8.83 -15.26 35.33
C GLU A 84 9.08 -16.10 34.06
N VAL A 85 8.74 -15.58 32.87
CA VAL A 85 9.03 -16.22 31.58
C VAL A 85 10.55 -16.40 31.38
N ALA A 86 11.36 -15.42 31.77
CA ALA A 86 12.82 -15.51 31.71
C ALA A 86 13.39 -16.57 32.69
N MET A 87 12.80 -16.74 33.88
CA MET A 87 13.19 -17.80 34.81
C MET A 87 12.85 -19.20 34.26
N LEU A 88 11.65 -19.38 33.72
CA LEU A 88 11.26 -20.64 33.06
C LEU A 88 12.16 -20.95 31.86
N ARG A 89 12.58 -19.93 31.09
CA ARG A 89 13.57 -20.05 29.99
C ARG A 89 14.89 -20.60 30.48
N LYS A 90 15.41 -20.07 31.58
CA LYS A 90 16.65 -20.56 32.20
C LYS A 90 16.51 -21.97 32.74
N GLU A 91 15.36 -22.33 33.29
CA GLU A 91 15.12 -23.68 33.81
C GLU A 91 15.10 -24.74 32.71
N ILE A 92 14.42 -24.47 31.59
CA ILE A 92 14.47 -25.33 30.40
C ILE A 92 15.92 -25.47 29.92
N HIS A 93 16.64 -24.34 29.79
CA HIS A 93 18.03 -24.37 29.34
C HIS A 93 18.96 -25.17 30.27
N LYS A 94 18.75 -25.12 31.59
CA LYS A 94 19.52 -25.95 32.55
C LYS A 94 19.21 -27.44 32.38
N LEU A 95 17.96 -27.81 32.16
CA LEU A 95 17.57 -29.21 31.91
C LEU A 95 18.05 -29.72 30.55
N GLU A 96 18.18 -28.83 29.57
CA GLU A 96 18.78 -29.10 28.26
C GLU A 96 20.31 -29.21 28.33
N THR A 97 20.98 -28.39 29.15
CA THR A 97 22.46 -28.33 29.24
C THR A 97 23.08 -29.28 30.26
N ALA A 98 22.34 -29.74 31.27
CA ALA A 98 22.79 -30.76 32.23
C ALA A 98 23.00 -32.16 31.59
N GLU A 99 23.09 -32.25 30.26
CA GLU A 99 23.07 -33.49 29.49
C GLU A 99 24.24 -33.65 28.49
N MET A 100 25.37 -32.97 28.72
CA MET A 100 26.61 -33.19 27.94
C MET A 100 27.76 -33.86 28.72
N GLU A 101 27.54 -34.33 29.95
CA GLU A 101 28.54 -35.11 30.69
C GLU A 101 27.89 -36.39 31.26
N MET A 102 27.88 -37.46 30.48
CA MET A 102 27.68 -38.83 30.99
C MET A 102 28.35 -39.84 30.04
N ASP A 103 29.59 -40.18 30.39
CA ASP A 103 30.37 -41.40 30.10
C ASP A 103 30.49 -41.90 28.65
N THR A 104 31.57 -41.49 27.99
CA THR A 104 32.21 -42.23 26.88
C THR A 104 33.51 -42.93 27.33
N GLU A 105 33.56 -43.47 28.54
CA GLU A 105 34.68 -44.33 28.97
C GLU A 105 34.28 -45.81 28.97
N THR A 106 34.31 -46.40 27.78
CA THR A 106 34.59 -47.82 27.60
C THR A 106 35.71 -47.92 26.56
N ASP A 107 36.96 -47.91 27.04
CA ASP A 107 38.08 -48.39 26.24
C ASP A 107 38.32 -49.85 26.58
N GLU A 108 38.21 -50.68 25.57
CA GLU A 108 38.53 -52.10 25.59
C GLU A 108 40.02 -52.24 25.25
N THR A 109 40.83 -52.79 26.15
CA THR A 109 42.16 -53.32 25.78
C THR A 109 42.15 -54.85 25.83
N GLU A 110 42.08 -55.43 24.64
CA GLU A 110 42.39 -56.82 24.28
C GLU A 110 43.92 -57.09 24.35
N THR A 111 44.36 -58.14 25.08
CA THR A 111 44.97 -59.41 24.58
C THR A 111 46.50 -59.46 24.40
N ASP A 112 47.15 -60.31 25.21
CA ASP A 112 48.31 -61.18 24.91
C ASP A 112 48.29 -62.27 26.01
N GLY A 113 48.43 -63.58 25.83
CA GLY A 113 48.94 -64.35 24.70
C GLY A 113 49.90 -65.44 25.20
N GLU A 114 49.51 -66.31 26.15
CA GLU A 114 50.36 -67.46 26.53
C GLU A 114 49.54 -68.64 27.07
N ALA A 115 49.40 -69.69 26.25
CA ALA A 115 49.00 -71.03 26.68
C ALA A 115 49.75 -72.05 25.81
N THR A 116 50.96 -72.40 26.25
CA THR A 116 51.75 -73.51 25.72
C THR A 116 51.13 -74.85 26.14
N LEU A 117 50.91 -75.69 25.14
CA LEU A 117 50.76 -77.14 25.28
C LEU A 117 52.10 -77.73 25.74
N GLY A 118 52.08 -78.43 26.87
CA GLY A 118 53.17 -79.26 27.37
C GLY A 118 52.57 -80.32 28.28
N VAL A 119 52.09 -81.42 27.68
CA VAL A 119 51.95 -82.70 28.37
C VAL A 119 53.11 -83.54 27.87
N GLU A 120 54.14 -83.71 28.71
CA GLU A 120 55.04 -84.84 28.62
C GLU A 120 54.81 -85.74 29.84
N GLU A 121 55.05 -87.01 29.56
CA GLU A 121 54.73 -88.22 30.28
C GLU A 121 55.46 -88.28 31.63
N GLU A 122 54.79 -88.82 32.67
CA GLU A 122 55.45 -89.73 33.60
C GLU A 122 54.51 -90.86 34.02
N GLU A 123 55.15 -92.00 34.21
CA GLU A 123 54.66 -93.33 34.48
C GLU A 123 53.99 -93.41 35.86
N ASP A 124 52.99 -94.31 36.02
CA ASP A 124 52.87 -95.06 37.26
C ASP A 124 52.02 -96.33 37.08
N GLU A 125 52.59 -97.44 37.52
CA GLU A 125 52.00 -98.77 37.61
C GLU A 125 50.91 -98.82 38.70
N ASN A 126 49.72 -99.36 38.41
CA ASN A 126 49.07 -100.24 39.39
C ASN A 126 48.00 -101.19 38.82
N LYS A 127 47.93 -102.34 39.47
CA LYS A 127 47.35 -103.62 39.08
C LYS A 127 45.82 -103.66 39.04
N SER A 128 45.26 -104.42 38.09
CA SER A 128 43.99 -105.13 38.27
C SER A 128 44.15 -106.61 37.89
N ALA A 129 43.97 -107.49 38.86
CA ALA A 129 43.98 -108.94 38.69
C ALA A 129 42.55 -109.47 38.74
N ILE A 130 42.12 -110.23 37.72
CA ILE A 130 40.98 -111.17 37.81
C ILE A 130 41.32 -112.46 37.04
N GLU A 131 41.44 -113.52 37.85
CA GLU A 131 41.09 -114.94 37.67
C GLU A 131 41.73 -115.82 36.59
N ASN A 132 42.42 -116.86 37.07
CA ASN A 132 42.51 -118.16 36.42
C ASN A 132 42.03 -119.23 37.42
N ILE A 133 41.02 -119.97 36.99
CA ILE A 133 40.49 -121.20 37.62
C ILE A 133 41.31 -122.37 37.06
N SER A 134 41.78 -123.26 37.95
CA SER A 134 42.28 -124.59 37.61
C SER A 134 41.45 -125.62 38.38
N GLU A 135 40.92 -126.58 37.65
CA GLU A 135 40.16 -127.74 38.12
C GLU A 135 41.12 -128.86 38.54
N ASP A 136 40.88 -129.45 39.72
CA ASP A 136 41.17 -130.83 40.10
C ASP A 136 40.14 -131.22 41.17
N ILE A 137 38.99 -131.80 40.75
CA ILE A 137 37.91 -132.23 41.66
C ILE A 137 37.66 -133.74 41.51
N PRO A 138 37.69 -134.54 42.60
CA PRO A 138 37.44 -135.98 42.58
C PRO A 138 36.01 -136.38 42.22
N LEU A 139 35.88 -137.48 41.46
CA LEU A 139 34.64 -138.00 40.86
C LEU A 139 33.53 -138.35 41.87
N GLU A 140 33.87 -138.64 43.13
CA GLU A 140 32.91 -138.89 44.22
C GLU A 140 32.01 -137.68 44.52
N MET A 141 32.46 -136.46 44.24
CA MET A 141 31.74 -135.23 44.55
C MET A 141 30.80 -134.78 43.41
N LEU A 142 30.89 -135.42 42.23
CA LEU A 142 30.08 -135.07 41.05
C LEU A 142 28.76 -135.86 40.96
N TYR A 143 28.66 -137.00 41.65
CA TYR A 143 27.47 -137.86 41.66
C TYR A 143 26.83 -138.03 43.04
N GLY A 144 27.28 -137.27 44.05
CA GLY A 144 26.73 -137.29 45.41
C GLY A 144 25.23 -136.98 45.47
N ASN A 145 24.76 -136.01 44.68
CA ASN A 145 23.35 -135.63 44.66
C ASN A 145 22.45 -136.67 43.95
N ALA A 146 23.00 -137.55 43.12
CA ALA A 146 22.24 -138.58 42.40
C ALA A 146 22.06 -139.88 43.21
N LEU A 147 22.86 -140.05 44.27
CA LEU A 147 22.84 -141.20 45.18
C LEU A 147 22.13 -140.87 46.50
N GLU A 148 21.75 -139.61 46.72
CA GLU A 148 21.09 -139.14 47.93
C GLU A 148 19.63 -139.65 47.98
N GLY A 149 19.32 -140.50 48.96
CA GLY A 149 17.98 -141.09 49.15
C GLY A 149 17.83 -142.57 48.77
N MET A 150 18.87 -143.21 48.22
CA MET A 150 18.89 -144.66 47.96
C MET A 150 19.46 -145.43 49.17
N SER A 151 18.97 -146.64 49.45
CA SER A 151 19.53 -147.47 50.51
C SER A 151 20.96 -147.91 50.14
N TRP A 152 21.81 -148.17 51.14
CA TRP A 152 23.21 -148.53 50.92
C TRP A 152 23.39 -149.73 49.95
N GLY A 153 22.45 -150.68 49.95
CA GLY A 153 22.43 -151.78 49.00
C GLY A 153 22.14 -151.32 47.57
N GLU A 154 21.16 -150.44 47.39
CA GLU A 154 20.84 -149.84 46.08
C GLU A 154 21.95 -148.90 45.58
N GLN A 155 22.67 -148.22 46.47
CA GLN A 155 23.85 -147.43 46.09
C GLN A 155 24.99 -148.32 45.58
N VAL A 156 25.23 -149.48 46.21
CA VAL A 156 26.24 -150.43 45.73
C VAL A 156 25.82 -151.04 44.41
N ASP A 157 24.55 -151.44 44.27
CA ASP A 157 24.03 -152.02 43.02
C ASP A 157 24.03 -151.00 41.86
N THR A 158 23.70 -149.72 42.13
CA THR A 158 23.78 -148.65 41.12
C THR A 158 25.22 -148.30 40.75
N LEU A 159 26.15 -148.33 41.71
CA LEU A 159 27.57 -148.15 41.43
C LEU A 159 28.17 -149.35 40.69
N GLU A 160 27.69 -150.57 40.94
CA GLU A 160 28.04 -151.78 40.18
C GLU A 160 27.48 -151.70 38.75
N GLN A 161 26.21 -151.32 38.57
CA GLN A 161 25.60 -151.09 37.26
C GLN A 161 26.28 -149.96 36.48
N LEU A 162 26.69 -148.87 37.15
CA LEU A 162 27.47 -147.79 36.52
C LEU A 162 28.87 -148.28 36.13
N LYS A 163 29.50 -149.13 36.94
CA LYS A 163 30.75 -149.81 36.56
C LYS A 163 30.56 -150.74 35.38
N GLU A 164 29.43 -151.44 35.27
CA GLU A 164 29.12 -152.34 34.16
C GLU A 164 28.78 -151.59 32.87
N LEU A 165 28.10 -150.44 32.95
CA LEU A 165 27.86 -149.54 31.80
C LEU A 165 29.13 -148.85 31.30
N VAL A 166 30.10 -148.59 32.19
CA VAL A 166 31.42 -148.04 31.85
C VAL A 166 32.42 -149.17 31.49
N ALA A 167 32.12 -150.42 31.83
CA ALA A 167 32.93 -151.57 31.50
C ALA A 167 32.93 -151.81 29.98
N ARG A 168 34.12 -151.71 29.41
CA ARG A 168 34.36 -151.90 27.97
C ARG A 168 34.13 -153.36 27.61
N HIS A 169 33.17 -153.63 26.72
CA HIS A 169 33.00 -154.94 26.10
C HIS A 169 34.33 -155.36 25.43
N PRO A 170 34.99 -156.44 25.88
CA PRO A 170 36.26 -156.87 25.30
C PRO A 170 36.03 -157.14 23.80
N GLY A 171 36.83 -156.49 22.94
CA GLY A 171 36.70 -156.54 21.48
C GLY A 171 36.13 -155.28 20.79
N ARG A 172 35.33 -154.44 21.46
CA ARG A 172 34.72 -153.23 20.83
C ARG A 172 35.75 -152.16 20.45
N ALA A 173 36.78 -151.99 21.28
CA ALA A 173 37.91 -151.11 20.96
C ALA A 173 38.67 -151.62 19.73
N GLN A 174 38.71 -152.93 19.51
CA GLN A 174 39.38 -153.55 18.36
C GLN A 174 38.57 -153.36 17.07
N GLU A 175 37.24 -153.47 17.11
CA GLU A 175 36.37 -153.09 16.00
C GLU A 175 36.46 -151.60 15.65
N LEU A 176 36.49 -150.72 16.67
CA LEU A 176 36.65 -149.29 16.46
C LEU A 176 38.02 -148.98 15.84
N HIS A 177 39.07 -149.66 16.33
CA HIS A 177 40.41 -149.58 15.75
C HIS A 177 40.42 -150.09 14.31
N GLN A 178 39.69 -151.16 13.97
CA GLN A 178 39.57 -151.66 12.59
C GLN A 178 38.82 -150.67 11.67
N LYS A 179 37.77 -150.02 12.17
CA LYS A 179 37.03 -148.97 11.45
C LYS A 179 37.85 -147.69 11.27
N LEU A 180 38.68 -147.30 12.24
CA LEU A 180 39.56 -146.12 12.19
C LEU A 180 40.94 -146.38 11.52
N SER A 181 41.35 -147.64 11.38
CA SER A 181 42.61 -148.05 10.74
C SER A 181 42.46 -148.36 9.24
N SER A 182 41.24 -148.51 8.71
CA SER A 182 40.99 -148.68 7.28
C SER A 182 41.60 -147.52 6.45
N PRO A 183 42.68 -147.75 5.68
CA PRO A 183 43.43 -146.69 4.99
C PRO A 183 42.65 -145.98 3.88
N SER A 184 41.57 -146.60 3.39
CA SER A 184 40.75 -146.09 2.27
C SER A 184 39.96 -144.80 2.60
N ARG A 185 39.93 -144.38 3.87
CA ARG A 185 39.40 -143.06 4.29
C ARG A 185 40.42 -142.16 5.00
N ARG A 186 41.72 -142.53 5.02
CA ARG A 186 42.78 -141.68 5.59
C ARG A 186 43.19 -140.63 4.57
N ARG A 187 42.91 -139.37 4.89
CA ARG A 187 43.35 -138.21 4.10
C ARG A 187 44.86 -138.03 4.26
N THR A 188 45.52 -137.49 3.24
CA THR A 188 46.96 -137.24 3.25
C THR A 188 47.35 -136.18 4.30
N LEU A 189 48.57 -136.28 4.85
CA LEU A 189 49.11 -135.36 5.86
C LEU A 189 49.03 -133.89 5.41
N LEU A 190 49.41 -133.62 4.16
CA LEU A 190 49.36 -132.29 3.55
C LEU A 190 47.94 -131.71 3.54
N GLU A 191 46.93 -132.52 3.22
CA GLU A 191 45.53 -132.09 3.23
C GLU A 191 45.04 -131.80 4.67
N THR A 192 45.57 -132.53 5.66
CA THR A 192 45.26 -132.30 7.08
C THR A 192 45.87 -131.00 7.58
N VAL A 193 47.14 -130.74 7.27
CA VAL A 193 47.85 -129.50 7.60
C VAL A 193 47.20 -128.29 6.92
N ARG A 194 46.85 -128.38 5.63
CA ARG A 194 46.12 -127.31 4.93
C ARG A 194 44.80 -126.99 5.61
N ARG A 195 44.02 -127.99 6.03
CA ARG A 195 42.76 -127.76 6.75
C ARG A 195 42.97 -127.11 8.11
N LEU A 196 44.01 -127.49 8.85
CA LEU A 196 44.36 -126.83 10.11
C LEU A 196 44.78 -125.37 9.88
N ASN A 197 45.63 -125.12 8.87
CA ASN A 197 46.03 -123.76 8.49
C ASN A 197 44.82 -122.92 8.05
N VAL A 198 43.88 -123.47 7.27
CA VAL A 198 42.64 -122.78 6.88
C VAL A 198 41.76 -122.50 8.09
N LYS A 199 41.65 -123.43 9.04
CA LYS A 199 40.90 -123.21 10.29
C LYS A 199 41.57 -122.13 11.16
N GLN A 200 42.89 -122.13 11.26
CA GLN A 200 43.67 -121.14 11.99
C GLN A 200 43.58 -119.76 11.34
N ALA A 201 43.67 -119.68 10.01
CA ALA A 201 43.48 -118.43 9.26
C ALA A 201 42.06 -117.88 9.43
N LYS A 202 41.02 -118.72 9.37
CA LYS A 202 39.64 -118.30 9.64
C LYS A 202 39.43 -117.83 11.09
N ALA A 203 40.09 -118.47 12.05
CA ALA A 203 40.05 -118.03 13.45
C ALA A 203 40.78 -116.68 13.63
N GLN A 204 41.91 -116.47 12.93
CA GLN A 204 42.66 -115.23 12.95
C GLN A 204 41.90 -114.09 12.25
N GLU A 205 41.27 -114.35 11.11
CA GLU A 205 40.38 -113.41 10.43
C GLU A 205 39.20 -113.01 11.33
N LYS A 206 38.58 -113.98 12.01
CA LYS A 206 37.50 -113.69 12.98
C LYS A 206 38.00 -112.82 14.15
N ARG A 207 39.21 -113.07 14.67
CA ARG A 207 39.83 -112.22 15.71
C ARG A 207 40.11 -110.82 15.20
N ASN A 208 40.71 -110.68 14.00
CA ASN A 208 41.02 -109.39 13.40
C ASN A 208 39.74 -108.58 13.12
N ARG A 209 38.69 -109.23 12.63
CA ARG A 209 37.39 -108.59 12.42
C ARG A 209 36.79 -108.10 13.73
N LEU A 210 36.79 -108.93 14.78
CA LEU A 210 36.32 -108.50 16.11
C LEU A 210 37.15 -107.34 16.64
N LEU A 211 38.47 -107.34 16.47
CA LEU A 211 39.35 -106.22 16.85
C LEU A 211 39.04 -104.94 16.04
N GLN A 212 38.77 -105.05 14.74
CA GLN A 212 38.38 -103.92 13.90
C GLN A 212 37.00 -103.37 14.29
N GLU A 213 36.05 -104.24 14.62
CA GLU A 213 34.72 -103.86 15.09
C GLU A 213 34.78 -103.21 16.48
N THR A 214 35.59 -103.74 17.42
CA THR A 214 35.76 -103.13 18.75
C THR A 214 36.47 -101.78 18.66
N THR A 215 37.54 -101.66 17.85
CA THR A 215 38.25 -100.39 17.65
C THR A 215 37.40 -99.36 16.92
N SER A 216 36.60 -99.75 15.92
CA SER A 216 35.65 -98.86 15.26
C SER A 216 34.56 -98.37 16.22
N ARG A 217 33.96 -99.27 17.01
CA ARG A 217 32.97 -98.89 18.05
C ARG A 217 33.56 -97.96 19.09
N LEU A 218 34.80 -98.21 19.54
CA LEU A 218 35.48 -97.33 20.47
C LEU A 218 35.70 -95.93 19.87
N ARG A 219 36.13 -95.86 18.60
CA ARG A 219 36.30 -94.58 17.90
C ARG A 219 34.98 -93.83 17.72
N GLU A 220 33.90 -94.52 17.39
CA GLU A 220 32.56 -93.91 17.30
C GLU A 220 32.09 -93.35 18.64
N LEU A 221 32.33 -94.07 19.75
CA LEU A 221 31.99 -93.59 21.09
C LEU A 221 32.82 -92.35 21.48
N LEU A 222 34.13 -92.38 21.22
CA LEU A 222 35.02 -91.23 21.46
C LEU A 222 34.62 -90.01 20.63
N ASN A 223 34.27 -90.20 19.35
CA ASN A 223 33.81 -89.11 18.49
C ASN A 223 32.48 -88.54 18.99
N LYS A 224 31.53 -89.38 19.42
CA LYS A 224 30.26 -88.92 19.99
C LYS A 224 30.46 -88.13 21.27
N GLU A 225 31.32 -88.61 22.17
CA GLU A 225 31.67 -87.88 23.39
C GLU A 225 32.32 -86.52 23.07
N GLN A 226 33.21 -86.48 22.08
CA GLN A 226 33.84 -85.23 21.63
C GLN A 226 32.81 -84.28 21.00
N GLU A 227 31.90 -84.78 20.17
CA GLU A 227 30.83 -83.99 19.55
C GLU A 227 29.85 -83.45 20.60
N GLU A 228 29.40 -84.27 21.55
CA GLU A 228 28.55 -83.86 22.67
C GLU A 228 29.24 -82.79 23.54
N ARG A 229 30.54 -82.95 23.79
CA ARG A 229 31.33 -81.94 24.52
C ARG A 229 31.42 -80.62 23.75
N LEU A 230 31.66 -80.65 22.45
CA LEU A 230 31.70 -79.45 21.61
C LEU A 230 30.33 -78.78 21.50
N GLN A 231 29.26 -79.57 21.38
CA GLN A 231 27.87 -79.09 21.40
C GLN A 231 27.54 -78.41 22.72
N GLY A 232 27.87 -79.05 23.85
CA GLY A 232 27.68 -78.45 25.17
C GLY A 232 28.41 -77.11 25.34
N ILE A 233 29.66 -77.00 24.86
CA ILE A 233 30.41 -75.74 24.86
C ILE A 233 29.74 -74.69 23.97
N HIS A 234 29.22 -75.08 22.81
CA HIS A 234 28.55 -74.17 21.89
C HIS A 234 27.23 -73.66 22.45
N GLU A 235 26.41 -74.55 23.00
CA GLU A 235 25.15 -74.22 23.67
C GLU A 235 25.39 -73.33 24.90
N GLU A 236 26.44 -73.58 25.69
CA GLU A 236 26.79 -72.72 26.82
C GLU A 236 27.20 -71.31 26.35
N ARG A 237 27.97 -71.19 25.26
CA ARG A 237 28.31 -69.88 24.68
C ARG A 237 27.08 -69.16 24.14
N GLN A 238 26.19 -69.87 23.45
CA GLN A 238 24.93 -69.30 22.95
C GLN A 238 24.05 -68.80 24.10
N ARG A 239 23.85 -69.61 25.15
CA ARG A 239 23.10 -69.18 26.35
C ARG A 239 23.70 -67.95 27.00
N LYS A 240 25.04 -67.86 27.10
CA LYS A 240 25.72 -66.66 27.64
C LYS A 240 25.54 -65.45 26.74
N GLN A 241 25.58 -65.60 25.42
CA GLN A 241 25.33 -64.52 24.47
C GLN A 241 23.88 -64.03 24.52
N GLU A 242 22.91 -64.95 24.57
CA GLU A 242 21.49 -64.62 24.73
C GLU A 242 21.21 -63.93 26.06
N GLU A 243 21.82 -64.37 27.17
CA GLU A 243 21.69 -63.71 28.47
C GLU A 243 22.32 -62.30 28.45
N LYS A 244 23.49 -62.14 27.82
CA LYS A 244 24.13 -60.82 27.64
C LYS A 244 23.24 -59.90 26.81
N ALA A 245 22.73 -60.38 25.67
CA ALA A 245 21.84 -59.62 24.80
C ALA A 245 20.52 -59.25 25.50
N ALA A 246 19.93 -60.17 26.27
CA ALA A 246 18.72 -59.89 27.04
C ALA A 246 18.95 -58.84 28.14
N LYS A 247 20.10 -58.90 28.83
CA LYS A 247 20.49 -57.88 29.82
C LYS A 247 20.72 -56.52 29.18
N GLU A 248 21.36 -56.48 28.02
CA GLU A 248 21.62 -55.27 27.26
C GLU A 248 20.31 -54.64 26.75
N ALA A 249 19.41 -55.43 26.15
CA ALA A 249 18.09 -54.97 25.71
C ALA A 249 17.25 -54.43 26.89
N ALA A 250 17.30 -55.08 28.06
CA ALA A 250 16.61 -54.58 29.26
C ALA A 250 17.24 -53.29 29.81
N ALA A 251 18.54 -53.07 29.64
CA ALA A 251 19.19 -51.82 29.98
C ALA A 251 18.84 -50.71 28.99
N GLU A 252 18.78 -51.01 27.70
CA GLU A 252 18.39 -50.08 26.65
C GLU A 252 16.94 -49.62 26.80
N GLU A 253 16.00 -50.54 27.07
CA GLU A 253 14.60 -50.17 27.29
C GLU A 253 14.44 -49.28 28.53
N ARG A 254 15.21 -49.53 29.60
CA ARG A 254 15.24 -48.63 30.77
C ARG A 254 15.75 -47.23 30.42
N ARG A 255 16.80 -47.12 29.60
CA ARG A 255 17.31 -45.82 29.12
C ARG A 255 16.24 -45.11 28.29
N ARG A 256 15.60 -45.82 27.36
CA ARG A 256 14.56 -45.28 26.50
C ARG A 256 13.34 -44.78 27.28
N VAL A 257 12.90 -45.50 28.31
CA VAL A 257 11.78 -45.07 29.16
C VAL A 257 12.13 -43.78 29.93
N LEU A 258 13.33 -43.70 30.50
CA LEU A 258 13.78 -42.49 31.21
C LEU A 258 13.90 -41.28 30.28
N GLU A 259 14.41 -41.49 29.06
CA GLU A 259 14.49 -40.44 28.04
C GLU A 259 13.10 -39.99 27.58
N ALA A 260 12.17 -40.92 27.39
CA ALA A 260 10.77 -40.60 27.06
C ALA A 260 10.06 -39.83 28.18
N GLU A 261 10.24 -40.23 29.45
CA GLU A 261 9.70 -39.51 30.61
C GLU A 261 10.27 -38.09 30.71
N ARG A 262 11.56 -37.93 30.41
CA ARG A 262 12.20 -36.62 30.33
C ARG A 262 11.60 -35.77 29.21
N GLN A 263 11.44 -36.33 28.02
CA GLN A 263 10.87 -35.63 26.88
C GLN A 263 9.43 -35.18 27.17
N GLU A 264 8.62 -36.04 27.79
CA GLU A 264 7.25 -35.69 28.20
C GLU A 264 7.25 -34.53 29.22
N ARG A 265 8.21 -34.52 30.16
CA ARG A 265 8.33 -33.43 31.15
C ARG A 265 8.72 -32.10 30.49
N LEU A 266 9.62 -32.12 29.50
CA LEU A 266 10.00 -30.94 28.75
C LEU A 266 8.83 -30.43 27.91
N GLU A 267 8.09 -31.31 27.23
CA GLU A 267 6.91 -30.95 26.45
C GLU A 267 5.82 -30.32 27.32
N LYS A 268 5.57 -30.86 28.52
CA LYS A 268 4.64 -30.25 29.49
C LYS A 268 5.07 -28.83 29.90
N LEU A 269 6.36 -28.60 30.15
CA LEU A 269 6.90 -27.28 30.48
C LEU A 269 6.80 -26.30 29.30
N GLN A 270 7.07 -26.77 28.08
CA GLN A 270 6.93 -25.97 26.86
C GLN A 270 5.47 -25.60 26.59
N GLU A 271 4.54 -26.54 26.80
CA GLU A 271 3.11 -26.30 26.62
C GLU A 271 2.56 -25.29 27.62
N GLU A 272 2.92 -25.40 28.90
CA GLU A 272 2.51 -24.43 29.92
C GLU A 272 3.09 -23.03 29.64
N ARG A 273 4.31 -22.94 29.12
CA ARG A 273 4.87 -21.67 28.63
C ARG A 273 4.05 -21.13 27.48
N ARG A 274 3.76 -21.95 26.46
CA ARG A 274 3.02 -21.52 25.27
C ARG A 274 1.66 -20.96 25.66
N LYS A 275 0.94 -21.63 26.56
CA LYS A 275 -0.35 -21.13 27.09
C LYS A 275 -0.21 -19.81 27.87
N LYS A 276 0.84 -19.67 28.68
CA LYS A 276 1.12 -18.40 29.40
C LYS A 276 1.44 -17.28 28.42
N GLU A 277 2.32 -17.51 27.44
CA GLU A 277 2.69 -16.55 26.40
C GLU A 277 1.47 -16.15 25.54
N GLU A 278 0.60 -17.10 25.19
CA GLU A 278 -0.64 -16.81 24.46
C GLU A 278 -1.61 -15.96 25.29
N ARG A 279 -1.80 -16.27 26.59
CA ARG A 279 -2.66 -15.50 27.48
C ARG A 279 -2.15 -14.06 27.64
N VAL A 280 -0.84 -13.90 27.86
CA VAL A 280 -0.21 -12.57 27.98
C VAL A 280 -0.32 -11.82 26.65
N GLY A 281 -0.04 -12.49 25.53
CA GLY A 281 -0.16 -11.92 24.19
C GLY A 281 -1.57 -11.44 23.86
N ARG A 282 -2.61 -12.23 24.18
CA ARG A 282 -4.01 -11.82 24.00
C ARG A 282 -4.38 -10.60 24.83
N LYS A 283 -4.02 -10.60 26.13
CA LYS A 283 -4.27 -9.45 27.02
C LYS A 283 -3.54 -8.19 26.54
N GLN A 284 -2.31 -8.32 26.02
CA GLN A 284 -1.58 -7.20 25.44
C GLN A 284 -2.22 -6.68 24.14
N GLN A 285 -2.65 -7.57 23.24
CA GLN A 285 -3.34 -7.19 22.01
C GLN A 285 -4.66 -6.48 22.27
N GLU A 286 -5.47 -6.98 23.21
CA GLU A 286 -6.73 -6.32 23.63
C GLU A 286 -6.46 -4.92 24.18
N ARG A 287 -5.46 -4.77 25.06
CA ARG A 287 -5.05 -3.46 25.60
C ARG A 287 -4.52 -2.50 24.52
N GLU A 288 -3.74 -2.99 23.56
CA GLU A 288 -3.26 -2.16 22.46
C GLU A 288 -4.42 -1.70 21.57
N MET A 289 -5.36 -2.60 21.28
CA MET A 289 -6.58 -2.27 20.54
C MET A 289 -7.40 -1.22 21.27
N GLU A 290 -7.59 -1.32 22.58
CA GLU A 290 -8.27 -0.31 23.40
C GLU A 290 -7.55 1.05 23.40
N ARG A 291 -6.21 1.06 23.48
CA ARG A 291 -5.44 2.31 23.37
C ARG A 291 -5.63 2.95 21.99
N GLN A 292 -5.64 2.15 20.93
CA GLN A 292 -5.86 2.63 19.56
C GLN A 292 -7.29 3.15 19.35
N THR A 293 -8.32 2.46 19.86
CA THR A 293 -9.70 2.92 19.76
C THR A 293 -9.90 4.23 20.50
N LEU A 294 -9.39 4.34 21.74
CA LEU A 294 -9.44 5.57 22.53
C LEU A 294 -8.69 6.72 21.84
N ALA A 295 -7.53 6.46 21.25
CA ALA A 295 -6.79 7.48 20.49
C ALA A 295 -7.58 7.96 19.27
N ARG A 296 -8.26 7.05 18.55
CA ARG A 296 -9.13 7.39 17.41
C ARG A 296 -10.36 8.18 17.85
N GLU A 297 -10.98 7.83 18.97
CA GLU A 297 -12.11 8.60 19.52
C GLU A 297 -11.69 10.00 19.96
N LYS A 298 -10.57 10.14 20.68
CA LYS A 298 -10.01 11.45 21.04
C LYS A 298 -9.65 12.28 19.80
N ALA A 299 -9.15 11.66 18.73
CA ALA A 299 -8.87 12.37 17.48
C ALA A 299 -10.16 12.87 16.81
N LYS A 300 -11.21 12.05 16.76
CA LYS A 300 -12.53 12.45 16.26
C LYS A 300 -13.14 13.57 17.09
N ASP A 301 -13.05 13.50 18.42
CA ASP A 301 -13.57 14.53 19.31
C ASP A 301 -12.83 15.88 19.11
N ARG A 302 -11.52 15.86 18.87
CA ARG A 302 -10.78 17.08 18.50
C ARG A 302 -11.25 17.64 17.16
N GLU A 303 -11.48 16.78 16.17
CA GLU A 303 -11.96 17.19 14.85
C GLU A 303 -13.36 17.79 14.91
N THR A 304 -14.28 17.18 15.67
CA THR A 304 -15.64 17.71 15.87
C THR A 304 -15.61 19.05 16.59
N ARG A 305 -14.79 19.22 17.64
CA ARG A 305 -14.61 20.50 18.34
C ARG A 305 -14.05 21.58 17.41
N LEU A 306 -13.02 21.27 16.62
CA LEU A 306 -12.45 22.20 15.64
C LEU A 306 -13.47 22.59 14.56
N SER A 307 -14.25 21.63 14.09
CA SER A 307 -15.33 21.86 13.12
C SER A 307 -16.42 22.77 13.70
N ALA A 308 -16.87 22.51 14.93
CA ALA A 308 -17.85 23.34 15.63
C ALA A 308 -17.35 24.78 15.84
N LEU A 309 -16.08 24.94 16.24
CA LEU A 309 -15.44 26.25 16.39
C LEU A 309 -15.37 27.00 15.05
N ASN A 310 -14.95 26.32 13.98
CA ASN A 310 -14.92 26.92 12.65
C ASN A 310 -16.33 27.29 12.16
N ALA A 311 -17.33 26.44 12.38
CA ALA A 311 -18.72 26.71 12.03
C ALA A 311 -19.26 27.94 12.78
N ALA A 312 -18.98 28.05 14.08
CA ALA A 312 -19.35 29.22 14.88
C ALA A 312 -18.68 30.50 14.35
N LYS A 313 -17.39 30.44 14.01
CA LYS A 313 -16.67 31.56 13.39
C LYS A 313 -17.25 31.96 12.03
N MET A 314 -17.63 30.99 11.20
CA MET A 314 -18.27 31.29 9.90
C MET A 314 -19.65 31.91 10.09
N ALA A 315 -20.44 31.42 11.04
CA ALA A 315 -21.75 32.00 11.36
C ALA A 315 -21.65 33.46 11.83
N THR A 316 -20.68 33.78 12.69
CA THR A 316 -20.46 35.18 13.13
C THR A 316 -19.99 36.07 11.98
N LEU A 317 -19.11 35.57 11.10
CA LEU A 317 -18.69 36.30 9.90
C LEU A 317 -19.85 36.56 8.93
N GLU A 318 -20.70 35.56 8.69
CA GLU A 318 -21.89 35.69 7.84
C GLU A 318 -22.89 36.70 8.44
N GLU A 319 -23.10 36.69 9.75
CA GLU A 319 -23.98 37.66 10.41
C GLU A 319 -23.45 39.09 10.28
N LEU A 320 -22.14 39.28 10.46
CA LEU A 320 -21.49 40.57 10.26
C LEU A 320 -21.58 41.04 8.80
N GLN A 321 -21.35 40.14 7.83
CA GLN A 321 -21.51 40.44 6.41
C GLN A 321 -22.95 40.85 6.08
N LYS A 322 -23.96 40.14 6.59
CA LYS A 322 -25.37 40.50 6.43
C LYS A 322 -25.67 41.87 7.02
N LYS A 323 -25.15 42.19 8.21
CA LYS A 323 -25.30 43.52 8.83
C LYS A 323 -24.65 44.63 8.00
N ILE A 324 -23.46 44.38 7.45
CA ILE A 324 -22.78 45.35 6.56
C ILE A 324 -23.61 45.55 5.29
N GLN A 325 -24.05 44.47 4.66
CA GLN A 325 -24.86 44.51 3.45
C GLN A 325 -26.18 45.25 3.70
N GLN A 326 -26.88 44.94 4.79
CA GLN A 326 -28.10 45.63 5.18
C GLN A 326 -27.86 47.14 5.40
N LYS A 327 -26.76 47.52 6.04
CA LYS A 327 -26.39 48.95 6.19
C LYS A 327 -26.10 49.62 4.85
N GLN A 328 -25.45 48.94 3.93
CA GLN A 328 -25.19 49.46 2.58
C GLN A 328 -26.49 49.62 1.79
N GLU A 329 -27.39 48.65 1.86
CA GLU A 329 -28.71 48.70 1.22
C GLU A 329 -29.60 49.78 1.83
N ASP A 330 -29.63 49.90 3.16
CA ASP A 330 -30.36 50.98 3.85
C ASP A 330 -29.79 52.35 3.51
N TYR A 331 -28.47 52.49 3.41
CA TYR A 331 -27.83 53.72 2.95
C TYR A 331 -28.21 54.03 1.50
N ALA A 332 -28.14 53.03 0.61
CA ALA A 332 -28.52 53.18 -0.79
C ALA A 332 -30.00 53.59 -0.93
N ARG A 333 -30.90 52.96 -0.17
CA ARG A 333 -32.33 53.29 -0.14
C ARG A 333 -32.56 54.73 0.32
N ARG A 334 -31.99 55.13 1.46
CA ARG A 334 -32.12 56.52 1.94
C ARG A 334 -31.52 57.54 0.97
N HIS A 335 -30.41 57.18 0.32
CA HIS A 335 -29.79 58.04 -0.68
C HIS A 335 -30.70 58.20 -1.89
N GLU A 336 -31.28 57.12 -2.40
CA GLU A 336 -32.24 57.13 -3.50
C GLU A 336 -33.49 57.95 -3.14
N GLU A 337 -34.09 57.71 -1.98
CA GLU A 337 -35.22 58.50 -1.44
C GLU A 337 -34.89 59.99 -1.36
N ASN A 338 -33.68 60.35 -0.89
CA ASN A 338 -33.24 61.74 -0.84
C ASN A 338 -33.06 62.35 -2.24
N ILE A 339 -32.52 61.60 -3.20
CA ILE A 339 -32.41 62.04 -4.60
C ILE A 339 -33.80 62.22 -5.23
N GLU A 340 -34.74 61.32 -4.97
CA GLU A 340 -36.13 61.45 -5.40
C GLU A 340 -36.80 62.67 -4.78
N HIS A 341 -36.59 62.95 -3.49
CA HIS A 341 -37.10 64.15 -2.83
C HIS A 341 -36.54 65.44 -3.46
N ILE A 342 -35.24 65.46 -3.79
CA ILE A 342 -34.61 66.59 -4.51
C ILE A 342 -35.23 66.75 -5.90
N ARG A 343 -35.44 65.65 -6.64
CA ARG A 343 -36.09 65.66 -7.97
C ARG A 343 -37.53 66.18 -7.90
N HIS A 344 -38.30 65.75 -6.91
CA HIS A 344 -39.67 66.21 -6.67
C HIS A 344 -39.71 67.71 -6.39
N ARG A 345 -38.88 68.19 -5.45
CA ARG A 345 -38.79 69.62 -5.12
C ARG A 345 -38.32 70.46 -6.31
N ALA A 346 -37.42 69.95 -7.14
CA ALA A 346 -37.00 70.63 -8.37
C ALA A 346 -38.14 70.74 -9.40
N LEU A 347 -39.00 69.71 -9.51
CA LEU A 347 -40.20 69.72 -10.35
C LEU A 347 -41.24 70.72 -9.85
N GLU A 348 -41.58 70.69 -8.55
CA GLU A 348 -42.48 71.66 -7.92
C GLU A 348 -41.98 73.09 -8.14
N SER A 349 -40.67 73.30 -7.95
CA SER A 349 -40.02 74.58 -8.22
C SER A 349 -40.17 74.98 -9.70
N SER A 350 -39.91 74.07 -10.65
CA SER A 350 -40.08 74.36 -12.09
C SER A 350 -41.53 74.75 -12.43
N ILE A 351 -42.53 74.02 -11.92
CA ILE A 351 -43.95 74.33 -12.14
C ILE A 351 -44.33 75.69 -11.53
N PHE A 352 -43.83 76.00 -10.33
CA PHE A 352 -44.03 77.28 -9.66
C PHE A 352 -43.40 78.46 -10.42
N HIS A 353 -42.19 78.29 -10.97
CA HIS A 353 -41.56 79.33 -11.79
C HIS A 353 -42.32 79.53 -13.11
N CYS A 354 -42.82 78.46 -13.71
CA CYS A 354 -43.52 78.52 -15.00
C CYS A 354 -44.91 79.17 -14.91
N THR A 355 -45.48 79.30 -13.71
CA THR A 355 -46.83 79.83 -13.47
C THR A 355 -46.81 81.29 -12.98
N ASN A 356 -45.73 81.73 -12.33
CA ASN A 356 -45.62 83.08 -11.74
C ASN A 356 -44.93 84.12 -12.65
N ASP A 357 -44.52 83.76 -13.88
CA ASP A 357 -44.04 84.68 -14.92
C ASP A 357 -42.79 85.54 -14.60
N ASP A 358 -42.01 85.20 -13.57
CA ASP A 358 -40.95 86.10 -13.08
C ASP A 358 -39.50 85.82 -13.57
N GLU A 359 -39.22 84.74 -14.31
CA GLU A 359 -37.84 84.45 -14.75
C GLU A 359 -37.77 83.67 -16.09
N ALA A 360 -36.67 83.86 -16.83
CA ALA A 360 -36.45 83.19 -18.11
C ALA A 360 -36.26 81.66 -17.95
N PRO A 361 -36.80 80.83 -18.86
CA PRO A 361 -36.84 79.38 -18.68
C PRO A 361 -35.47 78.74 -18.89
N ARG A 362 -35.12 77.68 -18.14
CA ARG A 362 -33.89 76.95 -18.41
C ARG A 362 -34.03 76.12 -19.68
N LEU A 363 -33.03 76.20 -20.56
CA LEU A 363 -33.02 75.52 -21.86
C LEU A 363 -32.63 74.04 -21.78
N VAL A 364 -32.48 73.48 -20.58
CA VAL A 364 -32.04 72.10 -20.37
C VAL A 364 -33.25 71.16 -20.49
N PRO A 365 -33.21 70.15 -21.39
CA PRO A 365 -34.25 69.13 -21.46
C PRO A 365 -34.37 68.32 -20.16
N TYR A 366 -35.58 67.90 -19.81
CA TYR A 366 -35.79 67.01 -18.67
C TYR A 366 -35.20 65.62 -18.97
N GLU A 367 -34.49 65.05 -17.99
CA GLU A 367 -33.94 63.68 -18.08
C GLU A 367 -35.05 62.64 -18.27
N ILE A 368 -36.14 62.81 -17.52
CA ILE A 368 -37.41 62.08 -17.71
C ILE A 368 -38.42 63.09 -18.23
N LYS A 369 -38.95 62.83 -19.44
CA LYS A 369 -39.99 63.68 -20.03
C LYS A 369 -41.20 63.72 -19.10
N LYS A 370 -41.87 64.86 -19.00
CA LYS A 370 -43.08 65.01 -18.20
C LYS A 370 -44.31 64.78 -19.08
N LEU A 371 -45.43 64.42 -18.49
CA LEU A 371 -46.71 64.24 -19.15
C LEU A 371 -47.76 65.07 -18.40
N CYS A 372 -48.44 65.95 -19.11
CA CYS A 372 -49.68 66.52 -18.57
C CYS A 372 -50.79 65.50 -18.78
N GLU A 373 -51.38 64.98 -17.71
CA GLU A 373 -52.47 63.99 -17.79
C GLU A 373 -53.78 64.63 -18.29
N LEU A 374 -54.02 65.90 -17.99
CA LEU A 374 -55.20 66.64 -18.45
C LEU A 374 -55.25 66.77 -19.97
N CYS A 375 -54.08 67.06 -20.57
CA CYS A 375 -53.96 67.31 -22.00
C CYS A 375 -53.38 66.13 -22.78
N ASN A 376 -52.85 65.12 -22.08
CA ASN A 376 -52.08 64.00 -22.61
C ASN A 376 -50.93 64.44 -23.53
N VAL A 377 -50.22 65.52 -23.15
CA VAL A 377 -49.11 66.11 -23.92
C VAL A 377 -47.76 65.78 -23.26
N LEU A 378 -46.82 65.28 -24.06
CA LEU A 378 -45.45 64.98 -23.64
C LEU A 378 -44.59 66.25 -23.63
N ILE A 379 -43.99 66.55 -22.49
CA ILE A 379 -43.24 67.77 -22.22
C ILE A 379 -41.75 67.41 -22.05
N GLY A 380 -40.92 67.91 -22.95
CA GLY A 380 -39.49 67.58 -23.01
C GLY A 380 -38.55 68.51 -22.28
N SER A 381 -38.97 69.74 -21.96
CA SER A 381 -38.16 70.74 -21.25
C SER A 381 -39.04 71.81 -20.58
N GLU A 382 -38.43 72.66 -19.75
CA GLU A 382 -39.10 73.77 -19.06
C GLU A 382 -39.71 74.80 -20.04
N VAL A 383 -39.07 75.01 -21.20
CA VAL A 383 -39.63 75.83 -22.29
C VAL A 383 -40.92 75.23 -22.84
N TYR A 384 -40.95 73.91 -23.06
CA TYR A 384 -42.15 73.23 -23.53
C TYR A 384 -43.25 73.24 -22.45
N LEU A 385 -42.88 73.09 -21.18
CA LEU A 385 -43.80 73.18 -20.03
C LEU A 385 -44.50 74.54 -20.01
N LEU A 386 -43.74 75.63 -20.10
CA LEU A 386 -44.28 76.99 -20.18
C LEU A 386 -45.23 77.20 -21.35
N SER A 387 -44.80 76.78 -22.54
CA SER A 387 -45.62 76.91 -23.75
C SER A 387 -46.94 76.14 -23.63
N HIS A 388 -46.91 75.01 -22.91
CA HIS A 388 -48.07 74.18 -22.67
C HIS A 388 -49.02 74.79 -21.64
N LEU A 389 -48.49 75.22 -20.49
CA LEU A 389 -49.26 75.83 -19.40
C LEU A 389 -49.95 77.15 -19.83
N ARG A 390 -49.32 77.93 -20.70
CA ARG A 390 -49.90 79.14 -21.30
C ARG A 390 -50.81 78.86 -22.50
N GLY A 391 -50.90 77.61 -22.95
CA GLY A 391 -51.71 77.21 -24.10
C GLY A 391 -53.20 77.16 -23.75
N LEU A 392 -54.04 77.64 -24.67
CA LEU A 392 -55.51 77.62 -24.56
C LEU A 392 -56.07 76.24 -24.19
N LYS A 393 -55.51 75.17 -24.78
CA LYS A 393 -55.97 73.78 -24.51
C LYS A 393 -55.82 73.38 -23.05
N HIS A 394 -54.71 73.78 -22.41
CA HIS A 394 -54.46 73.47 -21.01
C HIS A 394 -55.34 74.32 -20.11
N GLN A 395 -55.43 75.62 -20.40
CA GLN A 395 -56.27 76.56 -19.65
C GLN A 395 -57.76 76.17 -19.68
N GLU A 396 -58.27 75.77 -20.85
CA GLU A 396 -59.64 75.26 -21.00
C GLU A 396 -59.85 73.92 -20.27
N ALA A 397 -58.88 73.02 -20.30
CA ALA A 397 -58.96 71.73 -19.59
C ALA A 397 -59.02 71.94 -18.07
N VAL A 398 -58.22 72.85 -17.53
CA VAL A 398 -58.26 73.22 -16.11
C VAL A 398 -59.56 73.94 -15.78
N ALA A 399 -60.03 74.88 -16.61
CA ALA A 399 -61.30 75.59 -16.40
C ALA A 399 -62.52 74.65 -16.38
N ARG A 400 -62.51 73.58 -17.19
CA ARG A 400 -63.56 72.54 -17.17
C ARG A 400 -63.57 71.74 -15.86
N LEU A 401 -62.41 71.51 -15.25
CA LEU A 401 -62.32 70.87 -13.94
C LEU A 401 -62.77 71.79 -12.81
N ASN A 402 -62.58 73.11 -12.97
CA ASN A 402 -62.99 74.12 -12.00
C ASN A 402 -64.38 74.71 -12.26
N GLU A 403 -65.32 73.87 -12.74
CA GLU A 403 -66.73 74.23 -12.98
C GLU A 403 -66.95 75.49 -13.85
N GLY A 404 -65.99 75.82 -14.73
CA GLY A 404 -66.05 76.98 -15.62
C GLY A 404 -65.63 78.31 -14.97
N VAL A 405 -65.23 78.31 -13.70
CA VAL A 405 -64.68 79.48 -13.01
C VAL A 405 -63.16 79.54 -13.23
N PRO A 406 -62.58 80.68 -13.63
CA PRO A 406 -61.13 80.79 -13.77
C PRO A 406 -60.47 80.58 -12.39
N PRO A 407 -59.61 79.56 -12.23
CA PRO A 407 -58.96 79.26 -10.96
C PRO A 407 -58.03 80.38 -10.50
N SER A 408 -57.84 80.53 -9.19
CA SER A 408 -56.82 81.40 -8.63
C SER A 408 -55.42 80.94 -9.09
N LYS A 409 -54.42 81.83 -9.03
CA LYS A 409 -53.03 81.49 -9.36
C LYS A 409 -52.49 80.36 -8.48
N GLU A 410 -52.85 80.34 -7.20
CA GLU A 410 -52.44 79.31 -6.22
C GLU A 410 -53.11 77.96 -6.50
N ASP A 411 -54.40 77.98 -6.87
CA ASP A 411 -55.14 76.78 -7.26
C ASP A 411 -54.58 76.22 -8.57
N LEU A 412 -54.25 77.09 -9.54
CA LEU A 412 -53.66 76.70 -10.82
C LEU A 412 -52.29 76.02 -10.64
N ILE A 413 -51.45 76.51 -9.71
CA ILE A 413 -50.19 75.86 -9.33
C ILE A 413 -50.46 74.47 -8.77
N THR A 414 -51.43 74.36 -7.85
CA THR A 414 -51.80 73.09 -7.22
C THR A 414 -52.29 72.07 -8.25
N TYR A 415 -53.15 72.48 -9.19
CA TYR A 415 -53.59 71.63 -10.30
C TYR A 415 -52.43 71.23 -11.21
N ASN A 416 -51.52 72.16 -11.54
CA ASN A 416 -50.39 71.85 -12.39
C ASN A 416 -49.42 70.85 -11.72
N ILE A 417 -49.18 70.96 -10.40
CA ILE A 417 -48.36 70.00 -9.65
C ILE A 417 -49.04 68.62 -9.62
N GLN A 418 -50.36 68.58 -9.47
CA GLN A 418 -51.10 67.32 -9.39
C GLN A 418 -51.13 66.55 -10.71
N TYR A 419 -51.25 67.25 -11.85
CA TYR A 419 -51.50 66.61 -13.15
C TYR A 419 -50.31 66.60 -14.11
N ILE A 420 -49.17 67.16 -13.73
CA ILE A 420 -47.92 67.09 -14.51
C ILE A 420 -46.99 66.09 -13.84
N VAL A 421 -47.04 64.86 -14.33
CA VAL A 421 -46.33 63.72 -13.78
C VAL A 421 -45.16 63.30 -14.67
N ASP A 422 -44.29 62.44 -14.16
CA ASP A 422 -43.25 61.82 -14.98
C ASP A 422 -43.88 60.92 -16.04
N ALA A 423 -43.48 61.09 -17.30
CA ALA A 423 -44.03 60.30 -18.38
C ALA A 423 -43.58 58.83 -18.23
N PRO A 424 -44.51 57.86 -18.28
CA PRO A 424 -44.15 56.45 -18.23
C PRO A 424 -43.23 56.09 -19.41
N ALA A 425 -42.26 55.21 -19.16
CA ALA A 425 -41.19 54.88 -20.11
C ALA A 425 -41.67 54.41 -21.50
N ASP A 426 -42.92 53.96 -21.61
CA ASP A 426 -43.53 53.42 -22.83
C ASP A 426 -44.13 54.48 -23.77
N LYS A 427 -44.40 55.71 -23.29
CA LYS A 427 -44.93 56.80 -24.14
C LYS A 427 -43.78 57.52 -24.86
N ILE A 428 -43.30 56.91 -25.93
CA ILE A 428 -42.32 57.52 -26.84
C ILE A 428 -43.05 58.44 -27.82
N ASP A 429 -42.48 59.63 -28.06
CA ASP A 429 -42.92 60.58 -29.08
C ASP A 429 -43.28 59.87 -30.42
N PRO A 430 -44.50 60.06 -30.96
CA PRO A 430 -44.97 59.42 -32.19
C PRO A 430 -44.01 59.57 -33.37
N LYS A 431 -43.28 60.69 -33.42
CA LYS A 431 -42.30 60.99 -34.48
C LYS A 431 -41.05 60.11 -34.37
N ILE A 432 -40.62 59.85 -33.14
CA ILE A 432 -39.47 58.98 -32.85
C ILE A 432 -39.82 57.50 -33.10
N ALA A 433 -41.06 57.09 -32.84
CA ALA A 433 -41.53 55.74 -33.14
C ALA A 433 -41.48 55.45 -34.66
N LEU A 434 -41.99 56.39 -35.46
CA LEU A 434 -41.97 56.30 -36.93
C LEU A 434 -40.53 56.29 -37.49
N ASP A 435 -39.63 57.12 -36.94
CA ASP A 435 -38.23 57.13 -37.34
C ASP A 435 -37.48 55.84 -36.96
N LYS A 436 -37.77 55.24 -35.79
CA LYS A 436 -37.25 53.93 -35.42
C LYS A 436 -37.73 52.84 -36.39
N GLU A 437 -38.97 52.89 -36.84
CA GLU A 437 -39.51 51.96 -37.84
C GLU A 437 -38.81 52.14 -39.20
N ARG A 438 -38.64 53.38 -39.65
CA ARG A 438 -37.92 53.73 -40.88
C ARG A 438 -36.45 53.26 -40.83
N GLN A 439 -35.78 53.44 -39.69
CA GLN A 439 -34.42 52.93 -39.50
C GLN A 439 -34.35 51.40 -39.49
N LYS A 440 -35.33 50.71 -38.89
CA LYS A 440 -35.42 49.24 -38.96
C LYS A 440 -35.59 48.77 -40.40
N ALA A 441 -36.40 49.46 -41.21
CA ALA A 441 -36.56 49.16 -42.64
C ALA A 441 -35.26 49.38 -43.44
N LEU A 442 -34.54 50.48 -43.19
CA LEU A 442 -33.22 50.76 -43.79
C LEU A 442 -32.17 49.71 -43.40
N LYS A 443 -32.10 49.30 -42.13
CA LYS A 443 -31.19 48.24 -41.66
C LYS A 443 -31.47 46.91 -42.36
N LYS A 444 -32.75 46.54 -42.53
CA LYS A 444 -33.15 45.34 -43.29
C LYS A 444 -32.69 45.45 -44.75
N ARG A 445 -32.86 46.60 -45.40
CA ARG A 445 -32.40 46.85 -46.78
C ARG A 445 -30.87 46.74 -46.90
N CYS A 446 -30.12 47.36 -46.00
CA CYS A 446 -28.66 47.28 -45.97
C CYS A 446 -28.16 45.86 -45.70
N LYS A 447 -28.82 45.08 -44.83
CA LYS A 447 -28.49 43.66 -44.62
C LYS A 447 -28.72 42.84 -45.89
N LYS A 448 -29.81 43.09 -46.61
CA LYS A 448 -30.13 42.44 -47.89
C LYS A 448 -29.15 42.80 -49.02
N ILE A 449 -28.58 44.01 -48.99
CA ILE A 449 -27.51 44.42 -49.92
C ILE A 449 -26.20 43.74 -49.55
N ARG A 450 -25.79 43.75 -48.27
CA ARG A 450 -24.59 43.04 -47.81
C ARG A 450 -24.62 41.55 -48.12
N LEU A 451 -25.76 40.88 -47.90
CA LEU A 451 -25.95 39.48 -48.26
C LEU A 451 -25.78 39.24 -49.76
N ARG A 452 -26.34 40.11 -50.61
CA ARG A 452 -26.15 40.02 -52.07
C ARG A 452 -24.71 40.28 -52.49
N MET A 453 -24.01 41.21 -51.85
CA MET A 453 -22.59 41.47 -52.11
C MET A 453 -21.72 40.30 -51.66
N ALA A 454 -22.01 39.70 -50.50
CA ALA A 454 -21.30 38.53 -49.99
C ALA A 454 -21.53 37.30 -50.86
N ALA A 455 -22.77 37.04 -51.28
CA ALA A 455 -23.09 35.96 -52.21
C ALA A 455 -22.36 36.14 -53.56
N LYS A 456 -22.39 37.34 -54.13
CA LYS A 456 -21.60 37.65 -55.34
C LYS A 456 -20.08 37.52 -55.11
N GLY A 457 -19.60 37.82 -53.91
CA GLY A 457 -18.20 37.63 -53.51
C GLY A 457 -17.83 36.14 -53.45
N GLN A 458 -18.68 35.31 -52.85
CA GLN A 458 -18.49 33.86 -52.83
C GLN A 458 -18.56 33.24 -54.24
N ASP A 459 -19.44 33.73 -55.10
CA ASP A 459 -19.49 33.33 -56.52
C ASP A 459 -18.22 33.73 -57.29
N TYR A 460 -17.54 34.80 -56.86
CA TYR A 460 -16.26 35.23 -57.44
C TYR A 460 -15.09 34.40 -56.89
N GLU A 461 -15.06 34.14 -55.58
CA GLU A 461 -14.04 33.30 -54.93
C GLU A 461 -14.11 31.84 -55.42
N SER A 462 -15.31 31.30 -55.64
CA SER A 462 -15.51 29.95 -56.20
C SER A 462 -15.09 29.82 -57.67
N LYS A 463 -15.00 30.95 -58.39
CA LYS A 463 -14.49 31.02 -59.77
C LYS A 463 -13.00 31.34 -59.84
N LEU A 464 -12.37 31.67 -58.71
CA LEU A 464 -10.91 31.78 -58.56
C LEU A 464 -10.35 30.40 -58.21
N GLU A 465 -9.35 29.94 -58.97
CA GLU A 465 -8.69 28.64 -58.75
C GLU A 465 -8.24 28.45 -57.29
N SER A 466 -8.49 27.25 -56.75
CA SER A 466 -8.05 26.82 -55.41
C SER A 466 -6.54 27.03 -55.19
N PRO A 467 -6.07 27.32 -53.97
CA PRO A 467 -4.64 27.54 -53.73
C PRO A 467 -3.84 26.30 -54.12
N LYS A 468 -2.90 26.47 -55.05
CA LYS A 468 -2.02 25.41 -55.57
C LYS A 468 -1.40 24.64 -54.40
N LYS A 469 -1.45 23.30 -54.43
CA LYS A 469 -0.70 22.44 -53.52
C LYS A 469 0.78 22.84 -53.57
N ILE A 470 1.31 23.39 -52.49
CA ILE A 470 2.73 23.72 -52.37
C ILE A 470 3.48 22.42 -52.11
N ASP A 471 4.03 21.84 -53.18
CA ASP A 471 4.93 20.68 -53.15
C ASP A 471 6.38 21.17 -53.07
N SER A 472 6.80 21.51 -51.85
CA SER A 472 8.21 21.75 -51.55
C SER A 472 8.90 20.41 -51.25
N PRO A 473 10.10 20.16 -51.83
CA PRO A 473 10.87 18.95 -51.57
C PRO A 473 11.30 18.84 -50.09
N ASN A 474 11.42 19.97 -49.38
CA ASN A 474 11.81 20.02 -47.97
C ASN A 474 10.65 20.23 -47.00
N LYS A 475 9.39 20.26 -47.47
CA LYS A 475 8.20 20.54 -46.65
C LYS A 475 8.12 19.67 -45.40
N GLY A 476 8.37 18.35 -45.54
CA GLY A 476 8.36 17.43 -44.40
C GLY A 476 9.49 17.69 -43.39
N ARG A 477 10.67 18.08 -43.87
CA ARG A 477 11.81 18.45 -43.02
C ARG A 477 11.54 19.75 -42.27
N LEU A 478 11.05 20.78 -42.97
CA LEU A 478 10.64 22.05 -42.37
C LEU A 478 9.55 21.84 -41.32
N GLN A 479 8.52 21.04 -41.63
CA GLN A 479 7.46 20.74 -40.68
C GLN A 479 7.98 20.01 -39.44
N LYS A 480 8.92 19.06 -39.60
CA LYS A 480 9.53 18.36 -38.48
C LYS A 480 10.36 19.32 -37.61
N CYS A 481 11.25 20.10 -38.21
CA CYS A 481 12.07 21.06 -37.48
C CYS A 481 11.22 22.10 -36.73
N LEU A 482 10.17 22.63 -37.37
CA LEU A 482 9.26 23.58 -36.71
C LEU A 482 8.51 22.96 -35.54
N LYS A 483 8.03 21.71 -35.67
CA LYS A 483 7.43 20.98 -34.55
C LYS A 483 8.41 20.71 -33.41
N ASP A 484 9.66 20.40 -33.72
CA ASP A 484 10.68 20.16 -32.71
C ASP A 484 11.00 21.47 -31.94
N VAL A 485 11.06 22.62 -32.64
CA VAL A 485 11.21 23.94 -32.02
C VAL A 485 10.00 24.29 -31.14
N GLU A 486 8.78 24.07 -31.62
CA GLU A 486 7.54 24.35 -30.89
C GLU A 486 7.39 23.49 -29.63
N LYS A 487 7.83 22.23 -29.68
CA LYS A 487 7.91 21.34 -28.52
C LYS A 487 8.90 21.85 -27.49
N LEU A 488 10.09 22.26 -27.90
CA LEU A 488 11.11 22.82 -27.01
C LEU A 488 10.58 24.07 -26.30
N HIS A 489 9.96 24.99 -27.05
CA HIS A 489 9.26 26.14 -26.50
C HIS A 489 8.20 25.75 -25.44
N SER A 490 7.34 24.78 -25.77
CA SER A 490 6.26 24.35 -24.88
C SER A 490 6.74 23.58 -23.64
N SER A 491 7.93 22.96 -23.70
CA SER A 491 8.53 22.18 -22.61
C SER A 491 9.38 23.00 -21.63
N GLN A 492 9.38 24.33 -21.76
CA GLN A 492 10.15 25.21 -20.90
C GLN A 492 9.62 25.20 -19.46
N GLY A 493 10.44 24.72 -18.53
CA GLY A 493 10.24 24.87 -17.08
C GLY A 493 10.78 26.22 -16.55
N LYS A 494 10.76 26.40 -15.22
CA LYS A 494 11.42 27.54 -14.56
C LYS A 494 12.92 27.25 -14.43
N GLY A 495 13.75 27.89 -15.24
CA GLY A 495 15.22 27.80 -15.15
C GLY A 495 15.90 27.67 -16.51
N GLN A 496 17.23 27.65 -16.51
CA GLN A 496 18.05 27.53 -17.72
C GLN A 496 17.75 26.23 -18.46
N TRP A 497 17.67 26.29 -19.80
CA TRP A 497 17.48 25.08 -20.60
C TRP A 497 18.64 24.10 -20.39
N PRO A 498 18.36 22.80 -20.28
CA PRO A 498 19.41 21.81 -20.20
C PRO A 498 20.18 21.74 -21.53
N ASN A 499 21.48 21.43 -21.48
CA ASN A 499 22.38 21.45 -22.65
C ASN A 499 21.89 20.60 -23.83
N ASN A 500 21.15 19.52 -23.56
CA ASN A 500 20.53 18.67 -24.58
C ASN A 500 19.37 19.38 -25.32
N ALA A 501 18.57 20.20 -24.65
CA ALA A 501 17.52 21.01 -25.26
C ALA A 501 18.12 22.13 -26.12
N ILE A 502 19.20 22.76 -25.65
CA ILE A 502 19.96 23.76 -26.40
C ILE A 502 20.55 23.15 -27.68
N THR A 503 21.23 22.00 -27.57
CA THR A 503 21.80 21.30 -28.73
C THR A 503 20.72 20.87 -29.74
N SER A 504 19.53 20.49 -29.25
CA SER A 504 18.40 20.10 -30.09
C SER A 504 17.81 21.30 -30.84
N LEU A 505 17.71 22.46 -30.18
CA LEU A 505 17.28 23.72 -30.78
C LEU A 505 18.27 24.16 -31.87
N GLU A 506 19.57 24.17 -31.57
CA GLU A 506 20.62 24.53 -32.53
C GLU A 506 20.59 23.65 -33.77
N ARG A 507 20.35 22.33 -33.59
CA ARG A 507 20.20 21.39 -34.70
C ARG A 507 18.96 21.69 -35.55
N ALA A 508 17.81 21.93 -34.93
CA ALA A 508 16.55 22.21 -35.65
C ALA A 508 16.60 23.54 -36.40
N LEU A 509 17.10 24.59 -35.75
CA LEU A 509 17.28 25.91 -36.36
C LEU A 509 18.35 25.89 -37.45
N GLY A 510 19.50 25.23 -37.21
CA GLY A 510 20.54 25.08 -38.21
C GLY A 510 20.05 24.37 -39.48
N GLU A 511 19.16 23.41 -39.32
CA GLU A 511 18.54 22.69 -40.44
C GLU A 511 17.54 23.56 -41.21
N ILE A 512 16.68 24.32 -40.54
CA ILE A 512 15.79 25.32 -41.16
C ILE A 512 16.63 26.34 -41.93
N ASN A 513 17.71 26.84 -41.33
CA ASN A 513 18.60 27.81 -41.95
C ASN A 513 19.25 27.25 -43.21
N ARG A 514 19.75 26.00 -43.17
CA ARG A 514 20.33 25.32 -44.34
C ARG A 514 19.33 25.13 -45.48
N ILE A 515 18.06 24.85 -45.17
CA ILE A 515 17.01 24.71 -46.18
C ILE A 515 16.71 26.08 -46.81
N LEU A 516 16.51 27.12 -45.99
CA LEU A 516 16.14 28.46 -46.47
C LEU A 516 17.30 29.22 -47.14
N ASN A 517 18.55 28.95 -46.76
CA ASN A 517 19.74 29.53 -47.39
C ASN A 517 19.89 29.16 -48.87
N LYS A 518 19.26 28.06 -49.32
CA LYS A 518 19.24 27.68 -50.74
C LYS A 518 18.33 28.57 -51.59
N GLN A 519 17.63 29.53 -50.97
CA GLN A 519 16.74 30.50 -51.62
C GLN A 519 15.67 29.87 -52.53
N ASN A 520 15.25 28.65 -52.22
CA ASN A 520 14.17 28.00 -52.96
C ASN A 520 12.82 28.62 -52.55
N ILE A 521 12.13 29.22 -53.52
CA ILE A 521 10.85 29.90 -53.33
C ILE A 521 9.78 28.94 -52.79
N LEU A 522 9.77 27.67 -53.22
CA LEU A 522 8.80 26.68 -52.74
C LEU A 522 9.04 26.34 -51.27
N ASP A 523 10.30 26.27 -50.84
CA ASP A 523 10.65 26.01 -49.44
C ASP A 523 10.32 27.22 -48.55
N GLN A 524 10.50 28.45 -49.04
CA GLN A 524 10.09 29.68 -48.34
C GLN A 524 8.57 29.79 -48.19
N VAL A 525 7.84 29.50 -49.28
CA VAL A 525 6.37 29.49 -49.26
C VAL A 525 5.84 28.35 -48.38
N ALA A 526 6.49 27.18 -48.38
CA ALA A 526 6.15 26.09 -47.48
C ALA A 526 6.43 26.44 -46.01
N PHE A 527 7.56 27.09 -45.71
CA PHE A 527 7.88 27.58 -44.38
C PHE A 527 6.85 28.60 -43.87
N GLN A 528 6.43 29.53 -44.73
CA GLN A 528 5.37 30.49 -44.41
C GLN A 528 4.03 29.78 -44.16
N ALA A 529 3.65 28.84 -45.03
CA ALA A 529 2.41 28.08 -44.90
C ALA A 529 2.38 27.18 -43.66
N LEU A 530 3.55 26.79 -43.15
CA LEU A 530 3.71 26.00 -41.92
C LEU A 530 3.87 26.87 -40.66
N ASN A 531 3.55 28.17 -40.73
CA ASN A 531 3.65 29.10 -39.61
C ASN A 531 5.08 29.25 -39.05
N GLY A 532 6.10 29.09 -39.90
CA GLY A 532 7.49 29.08 -39.45
C GLY A 532 7.95 30.39 -38.80
N PHE A 533 7.47 31.54 -39.29
CA PHE A 533 7.80 32.85 -38.71
C PHE A 533 7.26 33.02 -37.29
N THR A 534 6.04 32.56 -37.03
CA THR A 534 5.44 32.64 -35.70
C THR A 534 6.16 31.72 -34.71
N THR A 535 6.55 30.52 -35.13
CA THR A 535 7.32 29.60 -34.27
C THR A 535 8.68 30.18 -33.87
N LEU A 536 9.39 30.83 -34.81
CA LEU A 536 10.65 31.50 -34.51
C LEU A 536 10.45 32.73 -33.62
N SER A 537 9.40 33.51 -33.84
CA SER A 537 9.07 34.67 -33.01
C SER A 537 8.84 34.27 -31.55
N ASN A 538 8.17 33.14 -31.30
CA ASN A 538 7.91 32.66 -29.95
C ASN A 538 9.21 32.35 -29.19
N ILE A 539 10.20 31.74 -29.84
CA ILE A 539 11.52 31.50 -29.23
C ILE A 539 12.25 32.80 -28.92
N LEU A 540 12.18 33.79 -29.81
CA LEU A 540 12.81 35.10 -29.58
C LEU A 540 12.15 35.84 -28.40
N SER A 541 10.83 35.71 -28.22
CA SER A 541 10.13 36.30 -27.08
C SER A 541 10.62 35.73 -25.73
N LEU A 542 11.02 34.46 -25.67
CA LEU A 542 11.56 33.85 -24.44
C LEU A 542 12.87 34.50 -23.97
N ASP A 543 13.68 34.98 -24.90
CA ASP A 543 14.96 35.64 -24.59
C ASP A 543 14.77 37.12 -24.23
N LEU A 544 13.67 37.73 -24.69
CA LEU A 544 13.30 39.12 -24.40
C LEU A 544 12.59 39.30 -23.05
N ASP A 545 11.86 38.29 -22.57
CA ASP A 545 11.07 38.33 -21.33
C ASP A 545 11.85 37.90 -20.06
N VAL A 546 13.19 37.92 -20.08
CA VAL A 546 14.03 37.55 -18.91
C VAL A 546 14.09 38.72 -17.89
N PRO A 547 13.63 38.54 -16.63
CA PRO A 547 13.79 39.54 -15.58
C PRO A 547 15.27 39.77 -15.25
N THR A 548 15.69 41.02 -14.98
CA THR A 548 17.09 41.44 -14.79
C THR A 548 17.88 40.72 -13.69
N ASN A 549 17.22 39.90 -12.86
CA ASN A 549 17.82 39.15 -11.74
C ASN A 549 17.83 37.62 -11.96
N VAL A 550 17.57 37.12 -13.18
CA VAL A 550 17.57 35.68 -13.50
C VAL A 550 18.53 35.40 -14.66
N THR A 551 19.25 34.29 -14.60
CA THR A 551 20.08 33.81 -15.72
C THR A 551 19.20 33.54 -16.94
N SER A 552 19.62 33.99 -18.13
CA SER A 552 18.82 33.80 -19.36
C SER A 552 18.49 32.32 -19.56
N TYR A 553 17.26 32.07 -20.05
CA TYR A 553 16.79 30.74 -20.38
C TYR A 553 17.67 30.05 -21.43
N ILE A 554 18.32 30.82 -22.30
CA ILE A 554 19.19 30.36 -23.38
C ILE A 554 20.56 31.07 -23.27
N PRO A 555 21.70 30.37 -23.40
CA PRO A 555 23.01 31.02 -23.40
C PRO A 555 23.14 32.04 -24.56
N PRO A 556 23.77 33.21 -24.33
CA PRO A 556 23.86 34.28 -25.36
C PRO A 556 24.59 33.86 -26.65
N ASN A 557 25.45 32.83 -26.57
CA ASN A 557 26.21 32.32 -27.71
C ASN A 557 25.39 31.42 -28.65
N THR A 558 24.20 30.97 -28.22
CA THR A 558 23.35 30.05 -28.99
C THR A 558 22.56 30.77 -30.10
N ILE A 559 22.18 32.04 -29.87
CA ILE A 559 21.36 32.84 -30.82
C ILE A 559 22.23 33.75 -31.70
N THR A 560 23.43 34.11 -31.26
CA THR A 560 24.37 35.01 -31.97
C THR A 560 25.00 34.42 -33.23
N LEU A 561 24.84 33.13 -33.51
CA LEU A 561 25.24 32.50 -34.77
C LEU A 561 24.26 32.71 -35.94
N TRP A 562 23.10 33.33 -35.69
CA TRP A 562 22.13 33.69 -36.72
C TRP A 562 22.36 35.14 -37.19
N HIS A 563 23.32 35.33 -38.09
CA HIS A 563 23.37 36.57 -38.88
C HIS A 563 22.08 36.72 -39.71
N PRO A 564 21.61 37.97 -39.97
CA PRO A 564 20.41 38.22 -40.77
C PRO A 564 20.51 37.51 -42.11
N LEU A 565 19.53 36.64 -42.39
CA LEU A 565 19.44 35.92 -43.65
C LEU A 565 19.34 36.92 -44.81
N PRO A 566 20.28 36.96 -45.77
CA PRO A 566 20.32 37.97 -46.85
C PRO A 566 19.06 38.02 -47.73
N TRP A 567 18.25 36.95 -47.74
CA TRP A 567 17.00 36.91 -48.51
C TRP A 567 15.84 37.65 -47.83
N ILE A 568 15.90 37.90 -46.51
CA ILE A 568 14.90 38.70 -45.78
C ILE A 568 15.02 40.18 -46.18
N GLU A 569 16.24 40.68 -46.37
CA GLU A 569 16.48 42.03 -46.93
C GLU A 569 16.02 42.15 -48.39
N GLN A 570 16.18 41.10 -49.22
CA GLN A 570 15.67 41.12 -50.60
C GLN A 570 14.14 41.22 -50.68
N HIS A 571 13.41 40.62 -49.74
CA HIS A 571 11.95 40.76 -49.67
C HIS A 571 11.50 42.14 -49.17
N ARG A 572 12.28 42.79 -48.29
CA ARG A 572 12.05 44.18 -47.87
C ARG A 572 12.26 45.14 -49.05
N LEU A 573 13.39 45.02 -49.76
CA LEU A 573 13.70 45.84 -50.95
C LEU A 573 12.69 45.66 -52.10
N LYS A 574 12.18 44.44 -52.35
CA LYS A 574 11.15 44.19 -53.38
C LYS A 574 9.76 44.68 -53.00
N ARG A 575 9.45 44.77 -51.69
CA ARG A 575 8.18 45.32 -51.19
C ARG A 575 8.19 46.85 -51.26
N ASP A 576 9.33 47.47 -50.98
CA ASP A 576 9.51 48.93 -51.07
C ASP A 576 9.68 49.42 -52.52
N SER A 577 10.14 48.57 -53.45
CA SER A 577 10.25 48.91 -54.88
C SER A 577 8.95 48.74 -55.69
N GLY A 578 7.82 48.38 -55.05
CA GLY A 578 6.51 48.31 -55.70
C GLY A 578 6.35 47.24 -56.80
N GLN A 579 7.29 46.29 -56.93
CA GLN A 579 7.28 45.28 -58.01
C GLN A 579 6.72 43.92 -57.56
N CYS A 580 5.63 43.91 -56.79
CA CYS A 580 4.89 42.67 -56.51
C CYS A 580 3.51 42.74 -57.18
N LEU A 581 3.40 42.15 -58.38
CA LEU A 581 2.21 42.13 -59.23
C LEU A 581 1.08 41.20 -58.75
N ALA A 582 1.10 40.73 -57.49
CA ALA A 582 0.12 39.77 -57.01
C ALA A 582 -0.14 39.87 -55.50
N CYS A 583 -0.67 40.99 -55.01
CA CYS A 583 -1.28 41.07 -53.68
C CYS A 583 -2.32 42.20 -53.59
N HIS A 584 -3.48 42.03 -54.25
CA HIS A 584 -4.68 42.76 -53.87
C HIS A 584 -5.35 42.04 -52.69
N ARG A 585 -5.03 42.42 -51.45
CA ARG A 585 -5.92 42.20 -50.28
C ARG A 585 -5.83 43.37 -49.31
N SER A 586 -7.01 43.77 -48.85
CA SER A 586 -7.38 45.03 -48.20
C SER A 586 -6.67 45.29 -46.85
N PRO A 587 -6.33 46.56 -46.51
CA PRO A 587 -5.64 46.91 -45.27
C PRO A 587 -6.65 47.26 -44.17
N ALA A 588 -7.24 46.25 -43.53
CA ALA A 588 -8.04 46.47 -42.33
C ALA A 588 -8.14 45.18 -41.52
N HIS A 589 -7.26 44.99 -40.53
CA HIS A 589 -7.47 44.27 -39.27
C HIS A 589 -6.11 44.03 -38.59
N ASN A 590 -5.59 45.07 -37.92
CA ASN A 590 -4.75 45.00 -36.70
C ASN A 590 -4.03 46.35 -36.53
N LYS A 591 -4.75 47.33 -35.97
CA LYS A 591 -4.15 48.63 -35.57
C LYS A 591 -4.16 48.83 -34.04
N GLN A 592 -4.40 47.78 -33.26
CA GLN A 592 -4.51 47.89 -31.80
C GLN A 592 -3.34 47.26 -31.02
N GLY A 593 -2.30 46.75 -31.68
CA GLY A 593 -1.14 46.13 -31.00
C GLY A 593 0.20 46.86 -31.14
N LEU A 594 0.30 47.95 -31.90
CA LEU A 594 1.59 48.52 -32.35
C LEU A 594 1.92 49.92 -31.78
N SER A 595 1.19 50.41 -30.79
CA SER A 595 1.41 51.76 -30.23
C SER A 595 2.12 51.81 -28.88
N LEU A 596 2.70 50.71 -28.40
CA LEU A 596 3.24 50.62 -27.02
C LEU A 596 4.70 50.14 -26.91
N ILE A 597 5.45 50.14 -28.01
CA ILE A 597 6.88 49.75 -27.99
C ILE A 597 7.70 50.81 -28.70
N LYS A 598 7.87 51.95 -28.03
CA LYS A 598 8.95 52.91 -28.24
C LYS A 598 9.38 53.36 -26.85
N ILE A 599 10.69 53.48 -26.61
CA ILE A 599 11.39 53.73 -25.33
C ILE A 599 11.72 52.36 -24.67
N VAL A 600 12.93 51.79 -24.70
CA VAL A 600 14.24 52.28 -24.23
C VAL A 600 15.39 51.57 -24.98
N SER A 601 16.51 52.28 -25.09
CA SER A 601 17.81 52.05 -25.74
C SER A 601 18.41 50.62 -25.84
N GLY A 602 19.01 50.33 -27.00
CA GLY A 602 20.40 49.85 -27.04
C GLY A 602 20.68 48.40 -27.43
N SER A 603 20.10 47.86 -28.51
CA SER A 603 20.69 46.72 -29.23
C SER A 603 20.09 46.59 -30.63
N ALA A 604 20.93 46.45 -31.65
CA ALA A 604 20.61 46.45 -33.08
C ALA A 604 19.88 45.17 -33.59
N ILE A 605 18.99 44.62 -32.78
CA ILE A 605 18.22 43.40 -33.10
C ILE A 605 16.80 43.73 -33.59
N TRP A 606 16.32 44.97 -33.37
CA TRP A 606 14.92 45.34 -33.61
C TRP A 606 14.59 45.86 -35.03
N ASP A 607 15.58 46.03 -35.90
CA ASP A 607 15.33 46.51 -37.27
C ASP A 607 14.89 45.39 -38.26
N ILE A 608 14.67 44.16 -37.78
CA ILE A 608 14.42 42.97 -38.63
C ILE A 608 12.98 42.41 -38.52
N LEU A 609 12.17 42.86 -37.55
CA LEU A 609 10.71 42.72 -37.62
C LEU A 609 10.08 43.89 -38.38
#